data_AF-A0A7X5VB80-F1
#
_entry.id   AF-A0A7X5VB80-F1
#
_cell.length_a   1.000
_cell.length_b   1.000
_cell.length_c   1.000
_cell.angle_alpha   90.00
_cell.angle_beta   90.00
_cell.angle_gamma   90.00
#
_symmetry.space_group_name_H-M   'P 1'
#
loop_
_entity.id
_entity.type
_entity.pdbx_description
1 polymer ?
#
loop_
_entity_poly.entity_id
_entity_poly.type
_entity_poly.pdbx_seq_one_letter_code
_entity_poly.pdbx_strand_id
1 'polypeptide(L)'
;MLHENVLMADIDVDQWRNAQALLLRSAKGCRRLVLIHEAGRVLKLRHTQALPVRGPVTVVEDPHQVAKDLYEANQDDVDFVVVMERDAVDSYFAQVQDAWTIEEDLDDYVRKTYAALESFPDGIVTYPGPARETLGLQWRLGASYDEIHAAVRAYVRPQSSVVLGVESDGVLWTSLVIDFDADLRVTSVTTADPSQMDIHGTSAELAERVAAWAEESGKAVSLALLLTHEAATAFLAAAGAQKSEILTKSLANGDALMSRGTASL
;
A
#
# COMPACT_ATOMS: atom_id res chain seq x y z
N MET A 1 0.84 7.44 -11.60
CA MET A 1 1.40 8.05 -12.84
C MET A 1 2.37 7.05 -13.43
N LEU A 2 1.81 6.03 -14.07
CA LEU A 2 2.59 4.97 -14.68
C LEU A 2 2.73 5.28 -16.17
N HIS A 3 3.89 5.01 -16.74
CA HIS A 3 3.98 4.87 -18.19
C HIS A 3 3.17 3.65 -18.62
N GLU A 4 2.63 3.65 -19.84
CA GLU A 4 1.85 2.52 -20.40
C GLU A 4 2.62 1.19 -20.33
N ASN A 5 3.95 1.27 -20.37
CA ASN A 5 4.87 0.14 -20.28
C ASN A 5 5.96 0.42 -19.25
N VAL A 6 5.61 0.42 -17.96
CA VAL A 6 6.61 0.51 -16.89
C VAL A 6 7.47 -0.75 -16.88
N LEU A 7 8.78 -0.59 -16.98
CA LEU A 7 9.72 -1.70 -16.85
C LEU A 7 9.86 -2.09 -15.38
N MET A 8 9.41 -3.29 -15.03
CA MET A 8 9.73 -3.94 -13.76
C MET A 8 10.78 -5.02 -14.01
N ALA A 9 12.04 -4.69 -13.80
CA ALA A 9 13.18 -5.56 -14.08
C ALA A 9 14.18 -5.58 -12.92
N ASP A 10 14.94 -6.67 -12.83
CA ASP A 10 16.04 -6.85 -11.88
C ASP A 10 15.61 -6.63 -10.42
N ILE A 11 14.38 -7.06 -10.11
CA ILE A 11 13.80 -6.99 -8.78
C ILE A 11 14.38 -8.14 -7.94
N ASP A 12 15.13 -7.79 -6.90
CA ASP A 12 15.53 -8.73 -5.86
C ASP A 12 14.29 -9.17 -5.05
N VAL A 13 14.16 -10.48 -4.89
CA VAL A 13 12.97 -11.10 -4.30
C VAL A 13 12.80 -10.73 -2.83
N ASP A 14 13.89 -10.66 -2.08
CA ASP A 14 13.84 -10.37 -0.64
C ASP A 14 13.56 -8.89 -0.39
N GLN A 15 14.25 -7.99 -1.12
CA GLN A 15 13.98 -6.56 -1.08
C GLN A 15 12.51 -6.27 -1.42
N TRP A 16 11.99 -6.85 -2.50
CA TRP A 16 10.61 -6.65 -2.92
C TRP A 16 9.59 -7.22 -1.95
N ARG A 17 9.82 -8.43 -1.42
CA ARG A 17 8.97 -9.02 -0.38
C ARG A 17 8.89 -8.10 0.85
N ASN A 18 10.02 -7.55 1.25
CA ASN A 18 10.11 -6.64 2.39
C ASN A 18 9.38 -5.31 2.12
N ALA A 19 9.54 -4.71 0.93
CA ALA A 19 8.77 -3.54 0.50
C ALA A 19 7.25 -3.81 0.55
N GLN A 20 6.82 -4.96 0.03
CA GLN A 20 5.42 -5.35 0.09
C GLN A 20 4.91 -5.52 1.52
N ALA A 21 5.68 -6.18 2.39
CA ALA A 21 5.32 -6.37 3.79
C ALA A 21 5.15 -5.04 4.54
N LEU A 22 5.92 -4.03 4.14
CA LEU A 22 5.89 -2.70 4.72
C LEU A 22 4.73 -1.85 4.18
N LEU A 23 4.57 -1.80 2.85
CA LEU A 23 3.63 -0.91 2.15
C LEU A 23 2.22 -1.46 2.05
N LEU A 24 2.06 -2.79 1.97
CA LEU A 24 0.79 -3.45 1.70
C LEU A 24 0.29 -4.14 2.96
N ARG A 25 -0.89 -3.72 3.44
CA ARG A 25 -1.71 -4.57 4.32
C ARG A 25 -2.82 -5.18 3.47
N SER A 26 -2.64 -6.41 3.04
CA SER A 26 -3.71 -7.09 2.31
C SER A 26 -4.86 -7.41 3.26
N ALA A 27 -6.09 -7.02 2.90
CA ALA A 27 -7.31 -7.51 3.57
C ALA A 27 -7.36 -9.06 3.59
N LYS A 28 -6.74 -9.74 2.61
CA LYS A 28 -6.60 -11.20 2.61
C LYS A 28 -5.69 -11.73 3.71
N GLY A 29 -4.70 -10.95 4.14
CA GLY A 29 -3.77 -11.28 5.23
C GLY A 29 -4.30 -10.96 6.62
N CYS A 30 -5.35 -10.14 6.73
CA CYS A 30 -5.98 -9.83 8.01
C CYS A 30 -6.79 -11.01 8.58
N ARG A 31 -6.84 -11.09 9.92
CA ARG A 31 -7.77 -11.95 10.64
C ARG A 31 -9.17 -11.39 10.46
N ARG A 32 -10.11 -12.17 9.94
CA ARG A 32 -11.45 -11.64 9.64
C ARG A 32 -12.51 -12.71 9.72
N LEU A 33 -13.74 -12.28 10.00
CA LEU A 33 -14.93 -13.07 9.75
C LEU A 33 -15.47 -12.74 8.38
N VAL A 34 -15.83 -13.77 7.63
CA VAL A 34 -16.50 -13.66 6.34
C VAL A 34 -17.89 -14.27 6.48
N LEU A 35 -18.91 -13.43 6.33
CA LEU A 35 -20.31 -13.84 6.20
C LEU A 35 -20.75 -13.63 4.75
N ILE A 36 -21.32 -14.66 4.14
CA ILE A 36 -21.96 -14.60 2.83
C ILE A 36 -23.42 -15.00 3.01
N HIS A 37 -24.33 -14.20 2.49
CA HIS A 37 -25.75 -14.50 2.47
C HIS A 37 -26.35 -14.28 1.07
N GLU A 38 -27.52 -14.86 0.86
CA GLU A 38 -28.32 -14.72 -0.36
C GLU A 38 -29.75 -14.47 0.07
N ALA A 39 -30.30 -13.30 -0.28
CA ALA A 39 -31.62 -12.85 0.17
C ALA A 39 -31.83 -13.00 1.70
N GLY A 40 -30.82 -12.56 2.47
CA GLY A 40 -30.79 -12.63 3.93
C GLY A 40 -30.50 -14.02 4.52
N ARG A 41 -30.52 -15.11 3.75
CA ARG A 41 -30.18 -16.44 4.28
C ARG A 41 -28.67 -16.64 4.29
N VAL A 42 -28.09 -16.93 5.46
CA VAL A 42 -26.65 -17.18 5.59
C VAL A 42 -26.25 -18.45 4.84
N LEU A 43 -25.34 -18.31 3.88
CA LEU A 43 -24.72 -19.41 3.14
C LEU A 43 -23.41 -19.85 3.78
N LYS A 44 -22.65 -18.89 4.31
CA LYS A 44 -21.32 -19.13 4.90
C LYS A 44 -21.06 -18.12 6.02
N LEU A 45 -20.55 -18.60 7.14
CA LEU A 45 -19.97 -17.79 8.21
C LEU A 45 -18.70 -18.49 8.73
N ARG A 46 -17.54 -17.88 8.52
CA ARG A 46 -16.24 -18.49 8.91
C ARG A 46 -15.22 -17.44 9.32
N HIS A 47 -14.39 -17.79 10.30
CA HIS A 47 -13.12 -17.12 10.56
C HIS A 47 -12.05 -17.58 9.58
N THR A 48 -11.21 -16.67 9.08
CA THR A 48 -10.18 -16.99 8.09
C THR A 48 -9.07 -17.90 8.58
N GLN A 49 -8.85 -17.93 9.89
CA GLN A 49 -7.93 -18.87 10.55
C GLN A 49 -8.64 -20.11 11.13
N ALA A 50 -9.88 -20.37 10.71
CA ALA A 50 -10.70 -21.51 11.16
C ALA A 50 -10.97 -21.56 12.68
N LEU A 51 -10.88 -20.41 13.38
CA LEU A 51 -11.29 -20.27 14.77
C LEU A 51 -12.82 -20.36 14.92
N PRO A 52 -13.33 -20.80 16.08
CA PRO A 52 -14.77 -20.77 16.38
C PRO A 52 -15.32 -19.33 16.31
N VAL A 53 -16.50 -19.17 15.71
CA VAL A 53 -17.18 -17.86 15.61
C VAL A 53 -18.13 -17.69 16.80
N ARG A 54 -17.98 -16.60 17.55
CA ARG A 54 -18.89 -16.22 18.64
C ARG A 54 -20.09 -15.46 18.07
N GLY A 55 -21.29 -15.77 18.55
CA GLY A 55 -22.54 -15.18 18.07
C GLY A 55 -22.91 -15.58 16.62
N PRO A 56 -22.95 -16.88 16.27
CA PRO A 56 -23.26 -17.29 14.91
C PRO A 56 -24.68 -16.86 14.50
N VAL A 57 -24.79 -16.34 13.29
CA VAL A 57 -26.04 -15.83 12.70
C VAL A 57 -26.49 -16.76 11.57
N THR A 58 -27.79 -16.94 11.42
CA THR A 58 -28.39 -17.74 10.33
C THR A 58 -29.24 -16.92 9.35
N VAL A 59 -29.64 -15.72 9.75
CA VAL A 59 -30.42 -14.77 8.93
C VAL A 59 -29.83 -13.37 9.07
N VAL A 60 -29.68 -12.66 7.95
CA VAL A 60 -29.23 -11.29 7.86
C VAL A 60 -30.41 -10.42 7.42
N GLU A 61 -30.94 -9.66 8.36
CA GLU A 61 -31.99 -8.64 8.10
C GLU A 61 -31.35 -7.26 7.93
N ASP A 62 -30.36 -6.95 8.76
CA ASP A 62 -29.55 -5.74 8.70
C ASP A 62 -28.06 -6.13 8.63
N PRO A 63 -27.41 -6.02 7.46
CA PRO A 63 -26.01 -6.41 7.29
C PRO A 63 -25.04 -5.53 8.09
N HIS A 64 -25.38 -4.26 8.36
CA HIS A 64 -24.55 -3.35 9.16
C HIS A 64 -24.58 -3.73 10.63
N GLN A 65 -25.78 -3.98 11.18
CA GLN A 65 -25.91 -4.42 12.56
C GLN A 65 -25.25 -5.79 12.77
N VAL A 66 -25.45 -6.74 11.84
CA VAL A 66 -24.80 -8.05 11.90
C VAL A 66 -23.28 -7.95 11.85
N ALA A 67 -22.72 -7.11 10.99
CA ALA A 67 -21.26 -6.91 10.91
C ALA A 67 -20.69 -6.37 12.24
N LYS A 68 -21.40 -5.40 12.84
CA LYS A 68 -21.03 -4.81 14.13
C LYS A 68 -21.10 -5.83 15.26
N ASP A 69 -22.21 -6.56 15.39
CA ASP A 69 -22.41 -7.55 16.46
C ASP A 69 -21.37 -8.67 16.39
N LEU A 70 -21.09 -9.16 15.18
CA LEU A 70 -20.04 -10.16 14.97
C LEU A 70 -18.66 -9.63 15.30
N TYR A 71 -18.36 -8.36 14.99
CA TYR A 71 -17.08 -7.75 15.33
C TYR A 71 -16.93 -7.63 16.85
N GLU A 72 -17.91 -7.06 17.54
CA GLU A 72 -17.86 -6.85 18.99
C GLU A 72 -17.73 -8.18 19.75
N ALA A 73 -18.41 -9.23 19.29
CA ALA A 73 -18.32 -10.57 19.88
C ALA A 73 -16.95 -11.26 19.65
N ASN A 74 -16.16 -10.83 18.67
CA ASN A 74 -14.92 -11.49 18.26
C ASN A 74 -13.71 -10.53 18.19
N GLN A 75 -13.80 -9.34 18.78
CA GLN A 75 -12.85 -8.22 18.61
C GLN A 75 -11.38 -8.56 18.94
N ASP A 76 -11.14 -9.52 19.84
CA ASP A 76 -9.79 -9.95 20.21
C ASP A 76 -9.13 -10.80 19.10
N ASP A 77 -9.94 -11.46 18.28
CA ASP A 77 -9.51 -12.45 17.30
C ASP A 77 -9.57 -11.95 15.85
N VAL A 78 -10.28 -10.84 15.60
CA VAL A 78 -10.53 -10.31 14.25
C VAL A 78 -10.01 -8.89 14.10
N ASP A 79 -9.49 -8.57 12.92
CA ASP A 79 -9.15 -7.20 12.54
C ASP A 79 -10.37 -6.47 11.96
N PHE A 80 -11.29 -7.20 11.31
CA PHE A 80 -12.57 -6.69 10.81
C PHE A 80 -13.57 -7.83 10.50
N VAL A 81 -14.82 -7.47 10.25
CA VAL A 81 -15.87 -8.36 9.72
C VAL A 81 -16.29 -7.89 8.34
N VAL A 82 -16.53 -8.83 7.43
CA VAL A 82 -17.15 -8.56 6.12
C VAL A 82 -18.42 -9.39 5.94
N VAL A 83 -19.50 -8.72 5.56
CA VAL A 83 -20.81 -9.28 5.23
C VAL A 83 -21.08 -9.01 3.76
N MET A 84 -21.33 -10.07 3.00
CA MET A 84 -21.53 -10.01 1.54
C MET A 84 -22.86 -10.64 1.15
N GLU A 85 -23.70 -9.86 0.48
CA GLU A 85 -24.86 -10.33 -0.27
C GLU A 85 -24.37 -10.80 -1.65
N ARG A 86 -24.78 -12.00 -2.05
CA ARG A 86 -24.26 -12.67 -3.25
C ARG A 86 -24.51 -11.90 -4.55
N ASP A 87 -25.74 -11.44 -4.78
CA ASP A 87 -26.12 -10.73 -6.00
C ASP A 87 -25.45 -9.36 -6.07
N ALA A 88 -25.25 -8.70 -4.92
CA ALA A 88 -24.48 -7.46 -4.86
C ALA A 88 -23.01 -7.67 -5.22
N VAL A 89 -22.38 -8.74 -4.74
CA VAL A 89 -21.00 -9.08 -5.10
C VAL A 89 -20.88 -9.42 -6.60
N ASP A 90 -21.81 -10.20 -7.14
CA ASP A 90 -21.81 -10.55 -8.56
C ASP A 90 -22.00 -9.29 -9.43
N SER A 91 -22.90 -8.38 -9.04
CA SER A 91 -23.12 -7.10 -9.72
C SER A 91 -21.89 -6.18 -9.66
N TYR A 92 -21.22 -6.13 -8.51
CA TYR A 92 -19.97 -5.39 -8.34
C TYR A 92 -18.87 -5.91 -9.28
N PHE A 93 -18.67 -7.24 -9.34
CA PHE A 93 -17.65 -7.81 -10.22
C PHE A 93 -17.98 -7.60 -11.70
N ALA A 94 -19.24 -7.70 -12.09
CA ALA A 94 -19.66 -7.39 -13.46
C ALA A 94 -19.34 -5.92 -13.81
N GLN A 95 -19.71 -4.97 -12.94
CA GLN A 95 -19.41 -3.55 -13.14
C GLN A 95 -17.92 -3.29 -13.33
N VAL A 96 -17.07 -3.91 -12.51
CA VAL A 96 -15.62 -3.71 -12.58
C VAL A 96 -15.03 -4.32 -13.85
N GLN A 97 -15.42 -5.55 -14.19
CA GLN A 97 -14.91 -6.26 -15.37
C GLN A 97 -15.33 -5.57 -16.67
N ASP A 98 -16.55 -5.05 -16.74
CA ASP A 98 -17.08 -4.37 -17.93
C ASP A 98 -16.54 -2.93 -18.08
N ALA A 99 -15.99 -2.34 -17.00
CA ALA A 99 -15.50 -0.96 -17.01
C ALA A 99 -14.09 -0.81 -17.59
N TRP A 100 -13.28 -1.87 -17.62
CA TRP A 100 -11.89 -1.77 -18.06
C TRP A 100 -11.78 -1.63 -19.59
N THR A 101 -10.87 -0.75 -20.03
CA THR A 101 -10.46 -0.65 -21.43
C THR A 101 -8.95 -0.80 -21.53
N ILE A 102 -8.45 -1.32 -22.66
CA ILE A 102 -7.01 -1.60 -22.81
C ILE A 102 -6.17 -0.31 -22.80
N GLU A 103 -6.78 0.82 -23.16
CA GLU A 103 -6.14 2.14 -23.15
C GLU A 103 -6.20 2.85 -21.78
N GLU A 104 -6.91 2.30 -20.80
CA GLU A 104 -7.04 2.91 -19.47
C GLU A 104 -5.77 2.71 -18.62
N ASP A 105 -5.33 3.78 -17.96
CA ASP A 105 -4.24 3.73 -16.97
C ASP A 105 -4.63 2.77 -15.83
N LEU A 106 -3.71 1.87 -15.49
CA LEU A 106 -3.96 0.83 -14.50
C LEU A 106 -4.22 1.39 -13.09
N ASP A 107 -3.57 2.50 -12.70
CA ASP A 107 -3.82 3.16 -11.41
C ASP A 107 -5.26 3.68 -11.37
N ASP A 108 -5.73 4.28 -12.48
CA ASP A 108 -7.08 4.79 -12.61
C ASP A 108 -8.14 3.68 -12.56
N TYR A 109 -7.90 2.58 -13.27
CA TYR A 109 -8.77 1.41 -13.24
C TYR A 109 -8.87 0.79 -11.84
N VAL A 110 -7.73 0.60 -11.16
CA VAL A 110 -7.68 0.06 -9.81
C VAL A 110 -8.38 0.99 -8.80
N ARG A 111 -8.20 2.31 -8.93
CA ARG A 111 -8.90 3.30 -8.10
C ARG A 111 -10.41 3.22 -8.28
N LYS A 112 -10.89 3.13 -9.52
CA LYS A 112 -12.33 2.98 -9.83
C LYS A 112 -12.89 1.68 -9.29
N THR A 113 -12.13 0.59 -9.39
CA THR A 113 -12.51 -0.73 -8.86
C THR A 113 -12.93 -0.63 -7.39
N TYR A 114 -12.09 -0.03 -6.53
CA TYR A 114 -12.42 0.08 -5.12
C TYR A 114 -13.46 1.17 -4.80
N ALA A 115 -13.53 2.24 -5.59
CA ALA A 115 -14.59 3.22 -5.46
C ALA A 115 -15.97 2.61 -5.77
N ALA A 116 -16.05 1.65 -6.72
CA ALA A 116 -17.30 1.00 -7.10
C ALA A 116 -17.98 0.24 -5.94
N LEU A 117 -17.23 -0.17 -4.90
CA LEU A 117 -17.78 -0.75 -3.67
C LEU A 117 -18.82 0.16 -2.99
N GLU A 118 -18.69 1.49 -3.12
CA GLU A 118 -19.66 2.46 -2.56
C GLU A 118 -21.04 2.39 -3.23
N SER A 119 -21.15 1.73 -4.38
CA SER A 119 -22.42 1.51 -5.08
C SER A 119 -23.24 0.38 -4.46
N PHE A 120 -22.66 -0.38 -3.53
CA PHE A 120 -23.28 -1.54 -2.86
C PHE A 120 -23.24 -1.42 -1.33
N PRO A 121 -23.72 -0.31 -0.74
CA PRO A 121 -23.52 0.01 0.68
C PRO A 121 -24.16 -1.01 1.63
N ASP A 122 -25.24 -1.69 1.21
CA ASP A 122 -25.91 -2.73 2.00
C ASP A 122 -25.54 -4.14 1.54
N GLY A 123 -24.95 -4.26 0.35
CA GLY A 123 -24.59 -5.56 -0.25
C GLY A 123 -23.17 -6.01 0.10
N ILE A 124 -22.26 -5.07 0.34
CA ILE A 124 -20.87 -5.35 0.70
C ILE A 124 -20.51 -4.47 1.90
N VAL A 125 -20.72 -5.02 3.09
CA VAL A 125 -20.54 -4.30 4.35
C VAL A 125 -19.27 -4.76 5.05
N THR A 126 -18.52 -3.83 5.60
CA THR A 126 -17.43 -4.11 6.54
C THR A 126 -17.58 -3.32 7.83
N TYR A 127 -16.98 -3.82 8.90
CA TYR A 127 -16.91 -3.12 10.19
C TYR A 127 -15.54 -3.39 10.84
N PRO A 128 -14.86 -2.39 11.44
CA PRO A 128 -15.35 -1.06 11.86
C PRO A 128 -15.28 0.07 10.82
N GLY A 129 -14.75 -0.18 9.62
CA GLY A 129 -14.65 0.83 8.55
C GLY A 129 -15.47 0.45 7.31
N PRO A 130 -15.68 1.38 6.36
CA PRO A 130 -16.40 1.11 5.11
C PRO A 130 -15.64 0.15 4.20
N ALA A 131 -16.34 -0.51 3.28
CA ALA A 131 -15.77 -1.55 2.41
C ALA A 131 -14.65 -1.00 1.52
N ARG A 132 -14.79 0.22 0.99
CA ARG A 132 -13.76 0.89 0.19
C ARG A 132 -12.42 1.00 0.92
N GLU A 133 -12.44 1.34 2.21
CA GLU A 133 -11.21 1.52 3.02
C GLU A 133 -10.71 0.19 3.58
N THR A 134 -11.62 -0.75 3.86
CA THR A 134 -11.28 -2.03 4.51
C THR A 134 -10.86 -3.10 3.51
N LEU A 135 -11.53 -3.21 2.37
CA LEU A 135 -11.27 -4.19 1.30
C LEU A 135 -10.41 -3.61 0.17
N GLY A 136 -10.24 -2.28 0.15
CA GLY A 136 -9.36 -1.54 -0.72
C GLY A 136 -7.94 -2.09 -0.79
N LEU A 137 -7.22 -1.77 -1.86
CA LEU A 137 -5.76 -1.73 -1.81
C LEU A 137 -5.40 -0.73 -0.71
N GLN A 138 -5.12 -1.22 0.49
CA GLN A 138 -4.73 -0.41 1.64
C GLN A 138 -3.29 0.04 1.41
N TRP A 139 -3.11 1.10 0.61
CA TRP A 139 -1.84 1.80 0.58
C TRP A 139 -1.63 2.37 1.98
N ARG A 140 -0.67 1.82 2.73
CA ARG A 140 -0.18 2.45 3.98
C ARG A 140 0.61 3.73 3.72
N LEU A 141 0.45 4.34 2.55
CA LEU A 141 1.08 5.62 2.26
C LEU A 141 0.46 6.73 3.08
N GLY A 142 -0.80 6.57 3.57
CA GLY A 142 -1.54 7.57 4.36
C GLY A 142 -1.59 8.97 3.71
N ALA A 143 -1.39 8.99 2.39
CA ALA A 143 -1.36 10.14 1.52
C ALA A 143 -2.26 9.83 0.33
N SER A 144 -3.06 10.80 -0.06
CA SER A 144 -3.89 10.76 -1.25
C SER A 144 -3.04 10.75 -2.52
N TYR A 145 -3.66 10.33 -3.62
CA TYR A 145 -3.04 10.38 -4.95
C TYR A 145 -2.53 11.79 -5.29
N ASP A 146 -3.32 12.82 -4.99
CA ASP A 146 -2.97 14.21 -5.28
C ASP A 146 -1.79 14.69 -4.42
N GLU A 147 -1.70 14.27 -3.16
CA GLU A 147 -0.56 14.55 -2.29
C GLU A 147 0.73 13.88 -2.80
N ILE A 148 0.66 12.63 -3.24
CA ILE A 148 1.81 11.94 -3.84
C ILE A 148 2.24 12.66 -5.12
N HIS A 149 1.29 13.03 -5.98
CA HIS A 149 1.60 13.73 -7.22
C HIS A 149 2.18 15.13 -6.95
N ALA A 150 1.69 15.85 -5.94
CA ALA A 150 2.25 17.11 -5.49
C ALA A 150 3.69 16.94 -4.98
N ALA A 151 3.96 15.91 -4.18
CA ALA A 151 5.30 15.60 -3.70
C ALA A 151 6.27 15.28 -4.85
N VAL A 152 5.87 14.43 -5.81
CA VAL A 152 6.70 14.11 -6.99
C VAL A 152 7.05 15.39 -7.75
N ARG A 153 6.08 16.26 -8.02
CA ARG A 153 6.33 17.55 -8.71
C ARG A 153 7.25 18.49 -7.93
N ALA A 154 7.22 18.43 -6.60
CA ALA A 154 8.04 19.30 -5.75
C ALA A 154 9.48 18.82 -5.61
N TYR A 155 9.71 17.51 -5.56
CA TYR A 155 11.01 16.94 -5.16
C TYR A 155 11.73 16.15 -6.26
N VAL A 156 11.05 15.76 -7.34
CA VAL A 156 11.62 14.93 -8.41
C VAL A 156 11.91 15.78 -9.63
N ARG A 157 13.15 15.67 -10.14
CA ARG A 157 13.52 16.36 -11.38
C ARG A 157 13.02 15.55 -12.59
N PRO A 158 12.59 16.18 -13.69
CA PRO A 158 12.35 15.45 -14.94
C PRO A 158 13.58 14.62 -15.35
N GLN A 159 13.35 13.44 -15.94
CA GLN A 159 14.40 12.53 -16.42
C GLN A 159 15.40 12.12 -15.33
N SER A 160 14.90 11.80 -14.14
CA SER A 160 15.72 11.44 -12.98
C SER A 160 15.13 10.27 -12.22
N SER A 161 15.85 9.82 -11.20
CA SER A 161 15.46 8.67 -10.37
C SER A 161 15.26 9.08 -8.91
N VAL A 162 14.37 8.37 -8.24
CA VAL A 162 14.16 8.44 -6.79
C VAL A 162 14.58 7.13 -6.18
N VAL A 163 15.33 7.21 -5.08
CA VAL A 163 15.67 6.08 -4.22
C VAL A 163 14.92 6.22 -2.91
N LEU A 164 14.13 5.20 -2.57
CA LEU A 164 13.52 5.04 -1.25
C LEU A 164 14.12 3.78 -0.63
N GLY A 165 14.71 3.88 0.55
CA GLY A 165 15.34 2.76 1.24
C GLY A 165 14.88 2.64 2.68
N VAL A 166 14.94 1.42 3.20
CA VAL A 166 14.73 1.13 4.62
C VAL A 166 15.91 0.33 5.13
N GLU A 167 16.52 0.82 6.19
CA GLU A 167 17.62 0.18 6.90
C GLU A 167 17.10 -0.52 8.16
N SER A 168 17.64 -1.71 8.44
CA SER A 168 17.42 -2.43 9.70
C SER A 168 18.71 -3.14 10.10
N ASP A 169 19.17 -2.89 11.33
CA ASP A 169 20.32 -3.54 11.94
C ASP A 169 21.61 -3.50 11.09
N GLY A 170 21.86 -2.35 10.44
CA GLY A 170 23.02 -2.12 9.59
C GLY A 170 22.93 -2.78 8.20
N VAL A 171 21.70 -3.11 7.75
CA VAL A 171 21.44 -3.74 6.46
C VAL A 171 20.36 -2.95 5.71
N LEU A 172 20.52 -2.74 4.41
CA LEU A 172 19.45 -2.27 3.55
C LEU A 172 18.37 -3.36 3.46
N TRP A 173 17.35 -3.25 4.30
CA TRP A 173 16.28 -4.22 4.45
C TRP A 173 15.33 -4.23 3.26
N THR A 174 15.03 -3.05 2.70
CA THR A 174 14.35 -2.92 1.40
C THR A 174 14.76 -1.62 0.70
N SER A 175 14.53 -1.57 -0.61
CA SER A 175 14.70 -0.38 -1.42
C SER A 175 13.75 -0.40 -2.62
N LEU A 176 13.40 0.80 -3.09
CA LEU A 176 12.73 1.04 -4.35
C LEU A 176 13.51 2.11 -5.10
N VAL A 177 13.92 1.80 -6.31
CA VAL A 177 14.47 2.77 -7.26
C VAL A 177 13.45 2.97 -8.36
N ILE A 178 13.04 4.23 -8.53
CA ILE A 178 11.92 4.62 -9.38
C ILE A 178 12.43 5.66 -10.37
N ASP A 179 12.37 5.35 -11.66
CA ASP A 179 12.78 6.29 -12.69
C ASP A 179 11.59 7.06 -13.25
N PHE A 180 11.82 8.34 -13.53
CA PHE A 180 10.85 9.25 -14.11
C PHE A 180 11.29 9.75 -15.48
N ASP A 181 10.34 9.94 -16.40
CA ASP A 181 10.58 10.61 -17.69
C ASP A 181 10.51 12.14 -17.59
N ALA A 182 10.45 12.82 -18.74
CA ALA A 182 10.35 14.27 -18.82
C ALA A 182 9.02 14.83 -18.27
N ASP A 183 7.96 14.00 -18.27
CA ASP A 183 6.61 14.35 -17.81
C ASP A 183 6.35 13.86 -16.37
N LEU A 184 7.40 13.41 -15.67
CA LEU A 184 7.32 12.81 -14.34
C LEU A 184 6.44 11.56 -14.27
N ARG A 185 6.36 10.80 -15.36
CA ARG A 185 5.75 9.46 -15.35
C ARG A 185 6.80 8.42 -15.00
N VAL A 186 6.38 7.43 -14.21
CA VAL A 186 7.26 6.32 -13.83
C VAL A 186 7.53 5.45 -15.05
N THR A 187 8.80 5.33 -15.43
CA THR A 187 9.25 4.51 -16.56
C THR A 187 9.79 3.15 -16.15
N SER A 188 10.31 3.03 -14.93
CA SER A 188 10.81 1.77 -14.39
C SER A 188 10.72 1.77 -12.87
N VAL A 189 10.63 0.56 -12.32
CA VAL A 189 10.74 0.29 -10.88
C VAL A 189 11.64 -0.91 -10.69
N THR A 190 12.65 -0.76 -9.84
CA THR A 190 13.58 -1.83 -9.46
C THR A 190 13.93 -1.74 -7.97
N THR A 191 14.73 -2.67 -7.48
CA THR A 191 15.24 -2.72 -6.10
C THR A 191 16.75 -2.91 -6.14
N ALA A 192 17.49 -2.47 -5.12
CA ALA A 192 18.91 -2.76 -5.02
C ALA A 192 19.17 -4.28 -5.09
N ASP A 193 20.15 -4.70 -5.88
CA ASP A 193 20.54 -6.10 -6.03
C ASP A 193 21.76 -6.41 -5.12
N PRO A 194 21.60 -7.22 -4.06
CA PRO A 194 22.71 -7.58 -3.17
C PRO A 194 23.86 -8.34 -3.86
N SER A 195 23.64 -8.88 -5.07
CA SER A 195 24.69 -9.51 -5.87
C SER A 195 25.56 -8.49 -6.62
N GLN A 196 25.07 -7.26 -6.77
CA GLN A 196 25.74 -6.18 -7.51
C GLN A 196 26.28 -5.08 -6.59
N MET A 197 25.74 -4.95 -5.38
CA MET A 197 26.20 -3.98 -4.39
C MET A 197 26.17 -4.55 -2.97
N ASP A 198 27.11 -4.09 -2.13
CA ASP A 198 27.07 -4.38 -0.70
C ASP A 198 25.85 -3.70 -0.06
N ILE A 199 25.07 -4.44 0.72
CA ILE A 199 23.88 -3.94 1.41
C ILE A 199 24.11 -3.69 2.90
N HIS A 200 25.34 -3.82 3.39
CA HIS A 200 25.70 -3.58 4.78
C HIS A 200 26.33 -2.19 4.99
N GLY A 201 26.02 -1.56 6.12
CA GLY A 201 26.61 -0.29 6.52
C GLY A 201 25.65 0.61 7.28
N THR A 202 26.10 1.83 7.53
CA THR A 202 25.27 2.89 8.11
C THR A 202 24.26 3.41 7.07
N SER A 203 23.15 3.99 7.54
CA SER A 203 22.15 4.63 6.67
C SER A 203 22.78 5.65 5.67
N ALA A 204 23.83 6.36 6.06
CA ALA A 204 24.53 7.29 5.18
C ALA A 204 25.33 6.59 4.07
N GLU A 205 26.07 5.53 4.41
CA GLU A 205 26.82 4.74 3.42
C GLU A 205 25.88 4.04 2.44
N LEU A 206 24.77 3.50 2.95
CA LEU A 206 23.76 2.83 2.13
C LEU A 206 23.06 3.82 1.18
N ALA A 207 22.70 5.02 1.65
CA ALA A 207 22.05 6.02 0.81
C ALA A 207 22.92 6.43 -0.38
N GLU A 208 24.20 6.73 -0.14
CA GLU A 208 25.12 7.09 -1.21
C GLU A 208 25.40 5.91 -2.15
N ARG A 209 25.51 4.69 -1.63
CA ARG A 209 25.79 3.50 -2.44
C ARG A 209 24.63 3.13 -3.35
N VAL A 210 23.39 3.11 -2.83
CA VAL A 210 22.21 2.83 -3.66
C VAL A 210 21.99 3.95 -4.68
N ALA A 211 22.21 5.21 -4.30
CA ALA A 211 22.12 6.32 -5.24
C ALA A 211 23.17 6.22 -6.36
N ALA A 212 24.43 5.90 -6.02
CA ALA A 212 25.48 5.70 -7.01
C ALA A 212 25.18 4.52 -7.95
N TRP A 213 24.74 3.39 -7.41
CA TRP A 213 24.31 2.23 -8.20
C TRP A 213 23.14 2.57 -9.13
N ALA A 214 22.14 3.31 -8.64
CA ALA A 214 21.03 3.77 -9.48
C ALA A 214 21.52 4.70 -10.61
N GLU A 215 22.54 5.52 -10.36
CA GLU A 215 23.11 6.41 -11.38
C GLU A 215 23.91 5.68 -12.47
N GLU A 216 24.39 4.46 -12.21
CA GLU A 216 25.04 3.62 -13.22
C GLU A 216 24.07 3.22 -14.36
N SER A 217 22.75 3.26 -14.10
CA SER A 217 21.72 3.08 -15.13
C SER A 217 21.61 4.24 -16.13
N GLY A 218 22.30 5.37 -15.87
CA GLY A 218 22.38 6.53 -16.76
C GLY A 218 21.42 7.67 -16.44
N LYS A 219 20.67 7.61 -15.33
CA LYS A 219 19.83 8.71 -14.83
C LYS A 219 20.38 9.26 -13.53
N ALA A 220 20.36 10.58 -13.38
CA ALA A 220 20.75 11.22 -12.12
C ALA A 220 19.70 10.94 -11.03
N VAL A 221 20.13 10.79 -9.77
CA VAL A 221 19.19 10.67 -8.65
C VAL A 221 18.79 12.07 -8.16
N SER A 222 17.48 12.35 -8.12
CA SER A 222 16.93 13.62 -7.62
C SER A 222 16.55 13.60 -6.15
N LEU A 223 16.42 12.40 -5.57
CA LEU A 223 16.08 12.21 -4.18
C LEU A 223 16.53 10.81 -3.76
N ALA A 224 17.29 10.73 -2.67
CA ALA A 224 17.51 9.50 -1.94
C ALA A 224 17.03 9.67 -0.50
N LEU A 225 16.01 8.91 -0.10
CA LEU A 225 15.46 8.91 1.24
C LEU A 225 15.63 7.52 1.85
N LEU A 226 16.43 7.41 2.90
CA LEU A 226 16.54 6.21 3.72
C LEU A 226 15.91 6.47 5.08
N LEU A 227 15.17 5.48 5.60
CA LEU A 227 14.64 5.49 6.97
C LEU A 227 15.07 4.21 7.70
N THR A 228 15.18 4.26 9.02
CA THR A 228 15.20 3.03 9.80
C THR A 228 13.85 2.32 9.68
N HIS A 229 13.83 1.00 9.88
CA HIS A 229 12.60 0.21 9.80
C HIS A 229 11.51 0.71 10.77
N GLU A 230 11.90 1.16 11.97
CA GLU A 230 10.98 1.76 12.94
C GLU A 230 10.39 3.08 12.41
N ALA A 231 11.23 4.00 11.91
CA ALA A 231 10.79 5.27 11.36
C ALA A 231 9.89 5.09 10.12
N ALA A 232 10.23 4.15 9.23
CA ALA A 232 9.42 3.81 8.06
C ALA A 232 8.04 3.27 8.47
N THR A 233 7.99 2.37 9.46
CA THR A 233 6.74 1.81 9.98
C THR A 233 5.86 2.90 10.60
N ALA A 234 6.44 3.77 11.42
CA ALA A 234 5.72 4.89 12.04
C ALA A 234 5.22 5.89 10.98
N PHE A 235 6.05 6.23 10.01
CA PHE A 235 5.70 7.14 8.92
C PHE A 235 4.51 6.61 8.11
N LEU A 236 4.52 5.32 7.76
CA LEU A 236 3.45 4.68 6.98
C LEU A 236 2.16 4.53 7.79
N ALA A 237 2.26 4.29 9.10
CA ALA A 237 1.08 4.20 9.98
C ALA A 237 0.37 5.56 10.20
N ALA A 238 1.08 6.69 10.05
CA ALA A 238 0.50 8.01 10.24
C ALA A 238 -0.41 8.47 9.09
N ALA A 239 -1.24 9.48 9.34
CA ALA A 239 -2.14 10.08 8.36
C ALA A 239 -1.94 11.60 8.26
N GLY A 240 -2.07 12.15 7.05
CA GLY A 240 -2.04 13.60 6.79
C GLY A 240 -0.82 14.30 7.40
N ALA A 241 -1.05 15.42 8.11
CA ALA A 241 0.00 16.27 8.68
C ALA A 241 0.98 15.54 9.63
N GLN A 242 0.54 14.45 10.28
CA GLN A 242 1.40 13.67 11.18
C GLN A 242 2.60 13.05 10.46
N LYS A 243 2.51 12.79 9.15
CA LYS A 243 3.62 12.26 8.36
C LYS A 243 4.80 13.22 8.29
N SER A 244 4.51 14.48 8.03
CA SER A 244 5.53 15.54 7.97
C SER A 244 6.22 15.70 9.33
N GLU A 245 5.46 15.61 10.43
CA GLU A 245 6.03 15.65 11.78
C GLU A 245 6.94 14.46 12.07
N ILE A 246 6.51 13.23 11.73
CA ILE A 246 7.33 12.03 11.91
C ILE A 246 8.61 12.12 11.09
N LEU A 247 8.50 12.45 9.80
CA LEU A 247 9.67 12.58 8.93
C LEU A 247 10.65 13.63 9.44
N THR A 248 10.16 14.80 9.88
CA THR A 248 10.99 15.86 10.45
C THR A 248 11.71 15.40 11.71
N LYS A 249 11.01 14.71 12.62
CA LYS A 249 11.60 14.14 13.84
C LYS A 249 12.65 13.07 13.51
N SER A 250 12.34 12.17 12.58
CA SER A 250 13.28 11.12 12.15
C SER A 250 14.54 11.72 11.52
N LEU A 251 14.42 12.76 10.70
CA LEU A 251 15.57 13.50 10.16
C LEU A 251 16.41 14.14 11.27
N ALA A 252 15.76 14.77 12.25
CA ALA A 252 16.45 15.43 13.37
C ALA A 252 17.18 14.43 14.29
N ASN A 253 16.64 13.22 14.44
CA ASN A 253 17.21 12.17 15.29
C ASN A 253 18.25 11.29 14.56
N GLY A 254 18.34 11.39 13.23
CA GLY A 254 19.19 10.52 12.41
C GLY A 254 18.56 9.17 12.06
N ASP A 255 17.26 8.98 12.36
CA ASP A 255 16.47 7.80 11.99
C ASP A 255 15.97 7.87 10.54
N ALA A 256 16.13 9.01 9.89
CA ALA A 256 15.97 9.18 8.46
C ALA A 256 17.12 10.01 7.91
N LEU A 257 17.46 9.76 6.66
CA LEU A 257 18.43 10.51 5.89
C LEU A 257 17.84 10.85 4.54
N MET A 258 17.86 12.13 4.21
CA MET A 258 17.55 12.61 2.87
C MET A 258 18.82 13.16 2.24
N SER A 259 19.29 12.54 1.15
CA SER A 259 20.35 13.10 0.32
C SER A 259 19.81 13.48 -1.06
N ARG A 260 20.46 14.47 -1.68
CA ARG A 260 20.22 14.95 -3.05
C ARG A 260 18.85 15.57 -3.36
N GLY A 261 18.06 16.02 -2.37
CA GLY A 261 16.82 16.80 -2.58
C GLY A 261 17.05 18.31 -2.78
N THR A 262 16.33 18.95 -3.71
CA THR A 262 16.52 20.40 -4.05
C THR A 262 15.59 21.38 -3.35
N ALA A 263 14.72 20.94 -2.44
CA ALA A 263 13.87 21.85 -1.67
C ALA A 263 14.34 21.90 -0.21
N SER A 264 14.65 23.11 0.26
CA SER A 264 14.83 23.41 1.68
C SER A 264 13.54 23.04 2.42
N LEU A 265 13.66 22.12 3.39
CA LEU A 265 12.61 21.80 4.36
C LEU A 265 12.26 23.01 5.22
#